data_AF-W0RR17-F1
#
_entry.id   AF-W0RR17-F1
#
_cell.length_a   1.000
_cell.length_b   1.000
_cell.length_c   1.000
_cell.angle_alpha   90.00
_cell.angle_beta   90.00
_cell.angle_gamma   90.00
#
_symmetry.space_group_name_H-M   'P 1'
#
loop_
_entity.id
_entity.type
_entity.pdbx_description
1 polymer ?
#
loop_
_entity_poly.entity_id
_entity_poly.type
_entity_poly.pdbx_seq_one_letter_code
_entity_poly.pdbx_strand_id
1 'polypeptide(L)'
;MSRPTLRTIARSFASSCVPLTVAAAAIACSDHPTQPRGAPRTTPPTVAETSQPQSAAGPQRLYRPRPRTGFAVGDTTDAPGRPSIVGTLSTSPIVWHLGQVMNSPKVFVIYMSQSRIYRNGPVPGTSGSGTFDGSLIGHFLRNLGGTPYWNIETTYYDFGGPVPNQLQYSGFLAWNIAPLPVLPDFVLRDQIVTALQNHHIAFDPSMIYAVFTGPGVNLGGGFPSDYCAYHSKFTYPNTNNTLKYVVMPYLADAPSHCSALSGSPNNDTPADIEVNALAHELDEAVTDPNFDGWYDGANPAQENADKCAWTFGQTFVTPNGAIANMTLGGKNYLVQRNWQAASPQGCTRHFP
;
A
#
# COMPACT_ATOMS: atom_id res chain seq x y z
N MET A 1 0.34 -66.16 -9.52
CA MET A 1 1.47 -66.08 -8.57
C MET A 1 1.57 -64.64 -8.10
N SER A 2 0.66 -64.21 -7.23
CA SER A 2 0.80 -64.13 -5.76
C SER A 2 1.58 -62.89 -5.31
N ARG A 3 0.82 -61.87 -4.91
CA ARG A 3 1.26 -60.69 -4.15
C ARG A 3 1.78 -61.11 -2.76
N PRO A 4 2.77 -60.41 -2.16
CA PRO A 4 3.01 -60.51 -0.73
C PRO A 4 2.27 -59.41 0.04
N THR A 5 1.47 -59.85 1.00
CA THR A 5 0.79 -59.10 2.07
C THR A 5 1.78 -58.60 3.13
N LEU A 6 1.67 -57.31 3.51
CA LEU A 6 2.28 -56.75 4.71
C LEU A 6 1.67 -57.38 5.97
N ARG A 7 2.52 -57.85 6.90
CA ARG A 7 2.13 -58.25 8.25
C ARG A 7 2.47 -57.14 9.24
N THR A 8 1.44 -56.63 9.90
CA THR A 8 1.48 -55.77 11.08
C THR A 8 2.07 -56.54 12.28
N ILE A 9 3.06 -55.95 12.97
CA ILE A 9 3.49 -56.41 14.30
C ILE A 9 3.25 -55.24 15.26
N ALA A 10 2.20 -55.36 16.06
CA ALA A 10 1.97 -54.54 17.25
C ALA A 10 2.72 -55.18 18.42
N ARG A 11 3.57 -54.42 19.13
CA ARG A 11 4.12 -54.81 20.43
C ARG A 11 3.51 -53.92 21.52
N SER A 12 2.73 -54.57 22.38
CA SER A 12 2.25 -54.07 23.66
C SER A 12 3.40 -54.09 24.68
N PHE A 13 3.55 -53.00 25.44
CA PHE A 13 4.27 -52.99 26.72
C PHE A 13 3.33 -52.42 27.78
N ALA A 14 3.11 -53.20 28.83
CA ALA A 14 2.30 -52.87 29.99
C ALA A 14 3.13 -52.95 31.28
N SER A 15 2.71 -52.13 32.24
CA SER A 15 2.93 -52.19 33.69
C SER A 15 4.32 -51.88 34.28
N SER A 16 4.39 -50.83 35.10
CA SER A 16 4.16 -50.98 36.56
C SER A 16 4.17 -49.63 37.28
N CYS A 17 3.09 -49.32 38.01
CA CYS A 17 3.02 -48.29 39.04
C CYS A 17 3.25 -48.92 40.41
N VAL A 18 4.01 -48.24 41.28
CA VAL A 18 4.13 -48.55 42.72
C VAL A 18 3.75 -47.29 43.49
N PRO A 19 2.79 -47.34 44.44
CA PRO A 19 2.49 -46.22 45.32
C PRO A 19 3.28 -46.32 46.63
N LEU A 20 3.69 -45.18 47.18
CA LEU A 20 4.16 -45.08 48.56
C LEU A 20 3.24 -44.13 49.34
N THR A 21 2.57 -44.67 50.34
CA THR A 21 1.78 -43.99 51.36
C THR A 21 2.64 -43.71 52.60
N VAL A 22 2.57 -42.51 53.18
CA VAL A 22 2.95 -42.26 54.57
C VAL A 22 1.84 -41.45 55.26
N ALA A 23 1.44 -41.95 56.44
CA ALA A 23 0.33 -41.48 57.25
C ALA A 23 0.67 -40.25 58.11
N ALA A 24 -0.39 -39.54 58.49
CA ALA A 24 -0.40 -38.32 59.30
C ALA A 24 -0.19 -38.57 60.80
N ALA A 25 0.32 -37.55 61.50
CA ALA A 25 0.14 -37.38 62.95
C ALA A 25 -0.31 -35.93 63.22
N ALA A 26 -1.45 -35.80 63.91
CA ALA A 26 -2.04 -34.55 64.33
C ALA A 26 -1.59 -34.20 65.75
N ILE A 27 -1.18 -32.94 65.97
CA ILE A 27 -1.11 -32.31 67.29
C ILE A 27 -1.88 -31.00 67.18
N ALA A 28 -2.93 -30.87 67.99
CA ALA A 28 -3.73 -29.67 68.15
C ALA A 28 -3.28 -28.93 69.42
N CYS A 29 -3.00 -27.63 69.29
CA CYS A 29 -3.06 -26.66 70.38
C CYS A 29 -3.77 -25.40 69.84
N SER A 30 -4.85 -25.00 70.50
CA SER A 30 -5.55 -23.71 70.31
C SER A 30 -4.70 -22.55 70.85
N ASP A 31 -4.69 -21.40 70.17
CA ASP A 31 -5.34 -20.17 70.67
C ASP A 31 -5.16 -18.93 69.76
N HIS A 32 -6.26 -18.15 69.71
CA HIS A 32 -6.48 -16.76 69.25
C HIS A 32 -6.34 -16.35 67.76
N PRO A 33 -7.40 -15.78 67.14
CA PRO A 33 -7.33 -15.26 65.78
C PRO A 33 -6.74 -13.85 65.80
N THR A 34 -5.56 -13.69 65.21
CA THR A 34 -5.13 -12.38 64.70
C THR A 34 -5.54 -12.29 63.23
N GLN A 35 -6.30 -11.25 62.87
CA GLN A 35 -6.69 -10.99 61.50
C GLN A 35 -5.43 -10.84 60.61
N PRO A 36 -5.30 -11.57 59.49
CA PRO A 36 -4.24 -11.31 58.54
C PRO A 36 -4.51 -9.97 57.84
N ARG A 37 -3.59 -9.03 58.01
CA ARG A 37 -3.53 -7.80 57.21
C ARG A 37 -3.47 -8.19 55.73
N GLY A 38 -4.29 -7.52 54.91
CA GLY A 38 -4.42 -7.80 53.49
C GLY A 38 -3.07 -7.90 52.79
N ALA A 39 -2.91 -8.95 51.98
CA ALA A 39 -1.77 -9.10 51.10
C ALA A 39 -1.66 -7.85 50.20
N PRO A 40 -0.46 -7.28 50.00
CA PRO A 40 -0.27 -6.28 48.97
C PRO A 40 -0.66 -6.92 47.64
N ARG A 41 -1.51 -6.23 46.88
CA ARG A 41 -1.87 -6.59 45.52
C ARG A 41 -0.57 -6.59 44.69
N THR A 42 0.03 -7.75 44.50
CA THR A 42 1.15 -7.91 43.57
C THR A 42 0.57 -7.73 42.17
N THR A 43 0.84 -6.56 41.58
CA THR A 43 0.70 -6.38 40.15
C THR A 43 1.54 -7.46 39.46
N PRO A 44 0.99 -8.21 38.48
CA PRO A 44 1.80 -9.08 37.65
C PRO A 44 2.96 -8.25 37.07
N PRO A 45 4.18 -8.80 36.92
CA PRO A 45 5.23 -8.07 36.24
C PRO A 45 4.69 -7.71 34.86
N THR A 46 4.68 -6.42 34.56
CA THR A 46 4.47 -5.90 33.22
C THR A 46 5.45 -6.66 32.34
N VAL A 47 4.93 -7.52 31.46
CA VAL A 47 5.73 -7.97 30.33
C VAL A 47 6.03 -6.67 29.59
N ALA A 48 7.27 -6.21 29.71
CA ALA A 48 7.76 -5.16 28.85
C ALA A 48 7.60 -5.70 27.43
N GLU A 49 6.54 -5.27 26.77
CA GLU A 49 6.43 -5.34 25.34
C GLU A 49 7.71 -4.67 24.85
N THR A 50 8.61 -5.46 24.28
CA THR A 50 9.81 -4.95 23.65
C THR A 50 9.31 -4.10 22.49
N SER A 51 9.06 -2.82 22.75
CA SER A 51 8.86 -1.84 21.70
C SER A 51 10.14 -1.87 20.88
N GLN A 52 10.05 -2.47 19.68
CA GLN A 52 11.10 -2.29 18.71
C GLN A 52 11.31 -0.77 18.57
N PRO A 53 12.56 -0.28 18.53
CA PRO A 53 12.80 1.13 18.35
C PRO A 53 12.02 1.60 17.13
N GLN A 54 11.10 2.53 17.34
CA GLN A 54 10.23 3.06 16.29
C GLN A 54 11.10 3.49 15.12
N SER A 55 10.90 2.87 13.97
CA SER A 55 11.60 3.27 12.76
C SER A 55 11.31 4.75 12.49
N ALA A 56 12.35 5.55 12.30
CA ALA A 56 12.19 6.94 11.87
C ALA A 56 11.41 6.94 10.55
N ALA A 57 10.20 7.52 10.56
CA ALA A 57 9.35 7.65 9.38
C ALA A 57 9.73 8.91 8.62
N GLY A 58 9.64 8.87 7.29
CA GLY A 58 9.55 10.09 6.50
C GLY A 58 8.16 10.75 6.63
N PRO A 59 7.98 11.94 6.06
CA PRO A 59 6.65 12.52 5.89
C PRO A 59 5.71 11.59 5.09
N GLN A 60 4.41 11.88 5.17
CA GLN A 60 3.41 11.34 4.26
C GLN A 60 3.18 12.36 3.14
N ARG A 61 3.32 11.91 1.89
CA ARG A 61 3.00 12.69 0.69
C ARG A 61 1.64 12.28 0.21
N LEU A 62 0.74 13.25 0.09
CA LEU A 62 -0.69 13.00 0.14
C LEU A 62 -1.33 13.29 -1.22
N TYR A 63 -1.92 12.27 -1.85
CA TYR A 63 -2.90 12.53 -2.91
C TYR A 63 -4.14 13.22 -2.30
N ARG A 64 -4.30 14.51 -2.57
CA ARG A 64 -5.37 15.33 -1.97
C ARG A 64 -6.75 15.04 -2.58
N PRO A 65 -7.84 15.13 -1.78
CA PRO A 65 -9.20 14.94 -2.27
C PRO A 65 -9.60 15.96 -3.32
N ARG A 66 -10.66 15.63 -4.08
CA ARG A 66 -11.18 16.47 -5.14
C ARG A 66 -11.52 17.86 -4.60
N PRO A 67 -11.04 18.94 -5.25
CA PRO A 67 -11.43 20.29 -4.90
C PRO A 67 -12.96 20.45 -4.98
N ARG A 68 -13.55 21.12 -3.97
CA ARG A 68 -15.01 21.35 -3.90
C ARG A 68 -15.53 22.25 -5.02
N THR A 69 -14.65 23.00 -5.69
CA THR A 69 -14.96 23.79 -6.88
C THR A 69 -14.73 22.93 -8.13
N GLY A 70 -15.79 22.74 -8.92
CA GLY A 70 -15.87 21.71 -9.95
C GLY A 70 -14.77 21.77 -11.01
N PHE A 71 -13.98 20.71 -11.10
CA PHE A 71 -13.22 20.37 -12.31
C PHE A 71 -14.17 19.76 -13.34
N ALA A 72 -14.15 20.30 -14.56
CA ALA A 72 -14.73 19.63 -15.71
C ALA A 72 -13.84 18.45 -16.11
N VAL A 73 -14.42 17.25 -16.15
CA VAL A 73 -13.78 16.08 -16.76
C VAL A 73 -13.66 16.38 -18.26
N GLY A 74 -12.50 16.86 -18.70
CA GLY A 74 -12.25 17.20 -20.11
C GLY A 74 -11.54 18.54 -20.33
N ASP A 75 -10.43 18.81 -19.65
CA ASP A 75 -9.51 19.86 -20.10
C ASP A 75 -8.84 19.37 -21.41
N THR A 76 -9.42 19.77 -22.55
CA THR A 76 -9.15 19.23 -23.89
C THR A 76 -7.84 19.69 -24.52
N THR A 77 -6.95 20.38 -23.80
CA THR A 77 -5.77 20.97 -24.42
C THR A 77 -4.48 20.34 -23.92
N ASP A 78 -3.91 19.45 -24.74
CA ASP A 78 -2.52 18.95 -24.67
C ASP A 78 -1.51 20.00 -25.19
N ALA A 79 -1.82 21.31 -25.04
CA ALA A 79 -1.00 22.39 -25.58
C ALA A 79 -0.07 22.98 -24.51
N PRO A 80 1.26 23.04 -24.73
CA PRO A 80 2.16 23.70 -23.80
C PRO A 80 1.87 25.20 -23.73
N GLY A 81 1.62 25.71 -22.52
CA GLY A 81 1.64 27.15 -22.24
C GLY A 81 0.30 27.91 -22.18
N ARG A 82 -0.83 27.26 -21.83
CA ARG A 82 -2.06 27.99 -21.47
C ARG A 82 -2.47 27.80 -20.01
N PRO A 83 -2.81 28.88 -19.28
CA PRO A 83 -3.20 28.78 -17.87
C PRO A 83 -4.57 28.12 -17.75
N SER A 84 -4.62 26.94 -17.12
CA SER A 84 -5.87 26.30 -16.72
C SER A 84 -6.52 27.14 -15.62
N ILE A 85 -7.80 27.45 -15.78
CA ILE A 85 -8.55 28.34 -14.87
C ILE A 85 -8.94 27.55 -13.60
N VAL A 86 -8.33 27.95 -12.47
CA VAL A 86 -8.81 27.84 -11.07
C VAL A 86 -8.77 26.45 -10.40
N GLY A 87 -7.54 25.99 -10.17
CA GLY A 87 -6.93 25.85 -8.85
C GLY A 87 -5.53 26.43 -9.00
N THR A 88 -4.86 26.93 -7.97
CA THR A 88 -3.47 27.41 -8.11
C THR A 88 -2.55 26.24 -8.47
N LEU A 89 -2.53 25.83 -9.76
CA LEU A 89 -1.50 25.01 -10.34
C LEU A 89 -0.23 25.81 -10.16
N SER A 90 0.64 25.35 -9.26
CA SER A 90 1.94 25.97 -9.08
C SER A 90 2.62 25.97 -10.44
N THR A 91 2.86 27.16 -11.00
CA THR A 91 3.59 27.33 -12.26
C THR A 91 5.09 27.11 -12.08
N SER A 92 5.54 26.98 -10.84
CA SER A 92 6.94 26.70 -10.52
C SER A 92 7.33 25.36 -11.12
N PRO A 93 8.50 25.23 -11.76
CA PRO A 93 8.93 23.93 -12.27
C PRO A 93 9.16 22.94 -11.11
N ILE A 94 9.03 21.65 -11.42
CA ILE A 94 9.66 20.62 -10.58
C ILE A 94 11.15 20.65 -10.89
N VAL A 95 11.95 20.65 -9.84
CA VAL A 95 13.41 20.66 -9.92
C VAL A 95 13.97 19.49 -9.13
N TRP A 96 15.17 19.07 -9.50
CA TRP A 96 15.91 18.03 -8.80
C TRP A 96 16.63 18.61 -7.58
N HIS A 97 16.47 17.96 -6.43
CA HIS A 97 17.06 18.34 -5.14
C HIS A 97 18.20 17.43 -4.71
N LEU A 98 18.88 16.80 -5.70
CA LEU A 98 20.06 15.95 -5.55
C LEU A 98 19.82 14.58 -4.91
N GLY A 99 18.56 14.24 -4.61
CA GLY A 99 18.16 12.92 -4.12
C GLY A 99 18.02 11.88 -5.22
N GLN A 100 17.71 10.66 -4.79
CA GLN A 100 17.62 9.50 -5.66
C GLN A 100 16.26 9.40 -6.34
N VAL A 101 16.22 8.83 -7.54
CA VAL A 101 15.01 8.27 -8.15
C VAL A 101 15.05 6.75 -8.08
N MET A 102 13.96 6.07 -8.48
CA MET A 102 13.97 4.62 -8.59
C MET A 102 14.40 4.17 -9.99
N ASN A 103 15.68 3.79 -10.19
CA ASN A 103 16.19 3.36 -11.50
C ASN A 103 15.81 1.91 -11.90
N SER A 104 15.10 1.17 -11.05
CA SER A 104 14.62 -0.20 -11.33
C SER A 104 13.35 -0.50 -10.53
N PRO A 105 12.27 0.27 -10.73
CA PRO A 105 11.14 0.27 -9.81
C PRO A 105 10.37 -1.04 -9.89
N LYS A 106 10.04 -1.56 -8.72
CA LYS A 106 9.23 -2.76 -8.52
C LYS A 106 8.08 -2.46 -7.58
N VAL A 107 6.98 -3.17 -7.73
CA VAL A 107 5.83 -3.08 -6.83
C VAL A 107 5.49 -4.46 -6.27
N PHE A 108 5.25 -4.53 -4.98
CA PHE A 108 4.63 -5.68 -4.32
C PHE A 108 3.35 -5.23 -3.63
N VAL A 109 2.25 -5.94 -3.87
CA VAL A 109 0.93 -5.53 -3.34
C VAL A 109 0.58 -6.32 -2.08
N ILE A 110 0.12 -5.64 -1.04
CA ILE A 110 -0.40 -6.25 0.19
C ILE A 110 -1.88 -5.87 0.29
N TYR A 111 -2.78 -6.84 0.05
CA TYR A 111 -4.22 -6.67 0.27
C TYR A 111 -4.55 -7.06 1.72
N MET A 112 -4.94 -6.10 2.55
CA MET A 112 -5.32 -6.32 3.95
C MET A 112 -6.84 -6.41 4.08
N SER A 113 -7.39 -7.63 4.03
CA SER A 113 -8.84 -7.86 4.16
C SER A 113 -9.15 -9.34 4.43
N GLN A 114 -10.27 -9.59 5.12
CA GLN A 114 -10.83 -10.94 5.27
C GLN A 114 -11.70 -11.38 4.08
N SER A 115 -11.91 -10.50 3.11
CA SER A 115 -12.65 -10.76 1.87
C SER A 115 -11.90 -10.21 0.66
N ARG A 116 -12.24 -10.67 -0.54
CA ARG A 116 -11.69 -10.08 -1.76
C ARG A 116 -12.08 -8.60 -1.85
N ILE A 117 -11.09 -7.72 -2.00
CA ILE A 117 -11.33 -6.27 -2.14
C ILE A 117 -11.91 -5.96 -3.53
N TYR A 118 -11.42 -6.63 -4.58
CA TYR A 118 -11.84 -6.43 -5.97
C TYR A 118 -12.40 -7.67 -6.63
N ARG A 119 -13.14 -7.47 -7.73
CA ARG A 119 -13.58 -8.57 -8.59
C ARG A 119 -12.35 -9.29 -9.14
N ASN A 120 -12.42 -10.62 -9.16
CA ASN A 120 -11.32 -11.51 -9.59
C ASN A 120 -10.00 -11.34 -8.83
N GLY A 121 -9.99 -10.55 -7.75
CA GLY A 121 -8.80 -10.36 -6.94
C GLY A 121 -8.41 -11.61 -6.14
N PRO A 122 -7.20 -11.58 -5.56
CA PRO A 122 -6.67 -12.68 -4.78
C PRO A 122 -7.57 -13.07 -3.60
N VAL A 123 -7.66 -14.36 -3.31
CA VAL A 123 -8.40 -14.86 -2.14
C VAL A 123 -7.59 -14.54 -0.88
N PRO A 124 -8.19 -13.96 0.18
CA PRO A 124 -7.52 -13.81 1.47
C PRO A 124 -6.85 -15.10 1.94
N GLY A 125 -5.60 -15.00 2.38
CA GLY A 125 -4.74 -16.13 2.77
C GLY A 125 -3.86 -16.66 1.65
N THR A 126 -3.87 -16.04 0.46
CA THR A 126 -3.01 -16.43 -0.67
C THR A 126 -1.88 -15.43 -0.90
N SER A 127 -0.79 -15.89 -1.51
CA SER A 127 0.28 -15.04 -2.02
C SER A 127 0.83 -15.64 -3.31
N GLY A 128 1.51 -14.84 -4.11
CA GLY A 128 2.08 -15.34 -5.35
C GLY A 128 2.74 -14.26 -6.20
N SER A 129 3.24 -14.67 -7.37
CA SER A 129 3.70 -13.76 -8.41
C SER A 129 2.57 -12.82 -8.83
N GLY A 130 2.93 -11.61 -9.26
CA GLY A 130 1.99 -10.62 -9.78
C GLY A 130 1.18 -11.14 -10.98
N THR A 131 1.65 -12.18 -11.67
CA THR A 131 0.91 -12.86 -12.75
C THR A 131 -0.38 -13.53 -12.30
N PHE A 132 -0.48 -13.94 -11.03
CA PHE A 132 -1.66 -14.60 -10.47
C PHE A 132 -2.67 -13.63 -9.83
N ASP A 133 -2.37 -12.32 -9.82
CA ASP A 133 -3.35 -11.32 -9.38
C ASP A 133 -4.36 -11.05 -10.51
N GLY A 134 -5.54 -11.67 -10.41
CA GLY A 134 -6.63 -11.51 -11.36
C GLY A 134 -7.42 -10.20 -11.24
N SER A 135 -7.13 -9.36 -10.24
CA SER A 135 -7.80 -8.07 -10.08
C SER A 135 -7.45 -7.10 -11.20
N LEU A 136 -8.26 -6.04 -11.33
CA LEU A 136 -7.95 -4.92 -12.21
C LEU A 136 -6.67 -4.18 -11.78
N ILE A 137 -6.38 -4.12 -10.48
CA ILE A 137 -5.12 -3.56 -9.93
C ILE A 137 -3.92 -4.36 -10.45
N GLY A 138 -3.95 -5.68 -10.28
CA GLY A 138 -2.90 -6.56 -10.80
C GLY A 138 -2.75 -6.43 -12.32
N HIS A 139 -3.87 -6.36 -13.05
CA HIS A 139 -3.84 -6.13 -14.49
C HIS A 139 -3.18 -4.81 -14.88
N PHE A 140 -3.54 -3.71 -14.20
CA PHE A 140 -2.95 -2.40 -14.43
C PHE A 140 -1.42 -2.42 -14.21
N LEU A 141 -0.98 -2.93 -13.05
CA LEU A 141 0.45 -3.00 -12.71
C LEU A 141 1.29 -3.83 -13.69
N ARG A 142 0.74 -4.92 -14.24
CA ARG A 142 1.43 -5.73 -15.28
C ARG A 142 1.55 -5.03 -16.63
N ASN A 143 0.72 -4.04 -16.90
CA ASN A 143 0.63 -3.37 -18.19
C ASN A 143 1.01 -1.88 -18.14
N LEU A 144 1.50 -1.38 -17.01
CA LEU A 144 1.85 0.04 -16.83
C LEU A 144 3.24 0.36 -17.40
N GLY A 145 4.25 -0.45 -17.07
CA GLY A 145 5.60 -0.27 -17.60
C GLY A 145 5.66 -0.48 -19.12
N GLY A 146 6.49 0.32 -19.80
CA GLY A 146 6.62 0.31 -21.25
C GLY A 146 5.52 1.09 -21.98
N THR A 147 4.60 1.73 -21.26
CA THR A 147 3.53 2.53 -21.86
C THR A 147 4.00 3.95 -22.14
N PRO A 148 3.31 4.70 -23.04
CA PRO A 148 3.59 6.12 -23.20
C PRO A 148 3.32 6.93 -21.92
N TYR A 149 2.35 6.51 -21.10
CA TYR A 149 2.06 7.13 -19.80
C TYR A 149 3.25 6.99 -18.84
N TRP A 150 3.70 5.76 -18.59
CA TRP A 150 4.83 5.51 -17.70
C TRP A 150 6.17 6.01 -18.28
N ASN A 151 6.23 6.29 -19.58
CA ASN A 151 7.40 6.94 -20.18
C ASN A 151 7.60 8.38 -19.69
N ILE A 152 6.58 9.02 -19.10
CA ILE A 152 6.71 10.35 -18.46
C ILE A 152 7.79 10.32 -17.38
N GLU A 153 7.88 9.21 -16.62
CA GLU A 153 8.87 9.03 -15.55
C GLU A 153 10.31 9.13 -16.06
N THR A 154 10.56 8.82 -17.34
CA THR A 154 11.91 8.92 -17.94
C THR A 154 12.44 10.34 -18.02
N THR A 155 11.59 11.35 -17.80
CA THR A 155 12.00 12.75 -17.70
C THR A 155 12.66 13.09 -16.35
N TYR A 156 12.53 12.21 -15.36
CA TYR A 156 13.09 12.32 -14.02
C TYR A 156 14.34 11.47 -13.89
N TYR A 157 15.39 12.02 -13.28
CA TYR A 157 16.71 11.36 -13.20
C TYR A 157 17.48 11.73 -11.95
N ASP A 158 18.45 10.89 -11.60
CA ASP A 158 19.49 11.19 -10.61
C ASP A 158 20.88 10.93 -11.21
N PHE A 159 21.91 10.87 -10.37
CA PHE A 159 23.28 10.52 -10.81
C PHE A 159 23.42 9.08 -11.35
N GLY A 160 22.50 8.19 -11.01
CA GLY A 160 22.44 6.81 -11.50
C GLY A 160 21.72 6.65 -12.85
N GLY A 161 20.98 7.67 -13.28
CA GLY A 161 20.25 7.70 -14.55
C GLY A 161 18.78 8.08 -14.38
N PRO A 162 17.97 7.98 -15.46
CA PRO A 162 16.55 8.25 -15.36
C PRO A 162 15.80 7.12 -14.64
N VAL A 163 14.57 7.40 -14.20
CA VAL A 163 13.57 6.35 -13.97
C VAL A 163 13.34 5.64 -15.32
N PRO A 164 13.43 4.31 -15.41
CA PRO A 164 13.20 3.62 -16.67
C PRO A 164 11.69 3.60 -17.00
N ASN A 165 11.35 3.50 -18.29
CA ASN A 165 9.99 3.15 -18.70
C ASN A 165 9.72 1.64 -18.50
N GLN A 166 9.81 1.23 -17.25
CA GLN A 166 9.61 -0.13 -16.80
C GLN A 166 9.11 -0.08 -15.37
N LEU A 167 8.13 -0.94 -15.05
CA LEU A 167 7.67 -1.19 -13.70
C LEU A 167 7.48 -2.69 -13.55
N GLN A 168 8.19 -3.32 -12.62
CA GLN A 168 8.04 -4.75 -12.38
C GLN A 168 6.99 -4.99 -11.29
N TYR A 169 5.86 -5.60 -11.66
CA TYR A 169 4.93 -6.10 -10.65
C TYR A 169 5.41 -7.46 -10.10
N SER A 170 6.08 -7.43 -8.96
CA SER A 170 6.80 -8.57 -8.39
C SER A 170 5.86 -9.65 -7.84
N GLY A 171 4.80 -9.26 -7.14
CA GLY A 171 4.00 -10.20 -6.37
C GLY A 171 2.89 -9.55 -5.56
N PHE A 172 2.09 -10.42 -4.94
CA PHE A 172 1.11 -9.99 -3.96
C PHE A 172 1.10 -10.90 -2.72
N LEU A 173 0.60 -10.33 -1.63
CA LEU A 173 0.10 -11.00 -0.46
C LEU A 173 -1.35 -10.57 -0.23
N ALA A 174 -2.28 -11.51 -0.29
CA ALA A 174 -3.66 -11.33 0.15
C ALA A 174 -3.72 -11.69 1.63
N TRP A 175 -3.41 -10.74 2.49
CA TRP A 175 -3.29 -11.00 3.91
C TRP A 175 -4.67 -11.10 4.55
N ASN A 176 -5.03 -12.31 4.98
CA ASN A 176 -6.26 -12.56 5.72
C ASN A 176 -6.15 -12.02 7.15
N ILE A 177 -6.40 -10.73 7.30
CA ILE A 177 -6.37 -10.03 8.57
C ILE A 177 -7.69 -9.31 8.80
N ALA A 178 -8.21 -9.38 10.02
CA ALA A 178 -9.38 -8.61 10.42
C ALA A 178 -9.05 -7.11 10.35
N PRO A 179 -9.93 -6.28 9.79
CA PRO A 179 -9.71 -4.84 9.78
C PRO A 179 -9.61 -4.34 11.22
N LEU A 180 -8.52 -3.64 11.53
CA LEU A 180 -8.43 -2.93 12.79
C LEU A 180 -9.39 -1.73 12.73
N PRO A 181 -10.17 -1.46 13.81
CA PRO A 181 -11.10 -0.34 13.83
C PRO A 181 -10.42 1.01 13.55
N VAL A 182 -9.15 1.13 13.93
CA VAL A 182 -8.26 2.24 13.56
C VAL A 182 -6.88 1.65 13.28
N LEU A 183 -6.31 2.01 12.13
CA LEU A 183 -5.01 1.59 11.63
C LEU A 183 -4.15 2.84 11.38
N PRO A 184 -3.65 3.50 12.44
CA PRO A 184 -2.77 4.64 12.25
C PRO A 184 -1.45 4.20 11.61
N ASP A 185 -0.75 5.14 10.96
CA ASP A 185 0.46 4.89 10.17
C ASP A 185 1.51 4.02 10.88
N PHE A 186 1.80 4.28 12.15
CA PHE A 186 2.80 3.49 12.88
C PHE A 186 2.40 2.01 13.00
N VAL A 187 1.11 1.72 13.24
CA VAL A 187 0.60 0.34 13.26
C VAL A 187 0.65 -0.25 11.85
N LEU A 188 0.32 0.53 10.81
CA LEU A 188 0.42 0.08 9.42
C LEU A 188 1.86 -0.33 9.06
N ARG A 189 2.86 0.46 9.47
CA ARG A 189 4.28 0.13 9.26
C ARG A 189 4.67 -1.17 9.97
N ASP A 190 4.23 -1.37 11.20
CA ASP A 190 4.43 -2.63 11.93
C ASP A 190 3.75 -3.81 11.22
N GLN A 191 2.57 -3.60 10.64
CA GLN A 191 1.87 -4.60 9.81
C GLN A 191 2.66 -4.91 8.53
N ILE A 192 3.23 -3.92 7.83
CA ILE A 192 4.09 -4.16 6.67
C ILE A 192 5.30 -5.02 7.07
N VAL A 193 6.01 -4.66 8.14
CA VAL A 193 7.17 -5.43 8.63
C VAL A 193 6.76 -6.87 8.97
N THR A 194 5.64 -7.03 9.68
CA THR A 194 5.08 -8.34 10.03
C THR A 194 4.76 -9.16 8.78
N ALA A 195 4.17 -8.54 7.75
CA ALA A 195 3.87 -9.20 6.49
C ALA A 195 5.15 -9.72 5.81
N LEU A 196 6.18 -8.88 5.73
CA LEU A 196 7.45 -9.27 5.09
C LEU A 196 8.14 -10.42 5.82
N GLN A 197 8.20 -10.36 7.15
CA GLN A 197 8.85 -11.37 7.98
C GLN A 197 8.08 -12.70 7.97
N ASN A 198 6.77 -12.68 8.22
CA ASN A 198 5.98 -13.90 8.39
C ASN A 198 5.67 -14.61 7.07
N HIS A 199 5.65 -13.88 5.96
CA HIS A 199 5.37 -14.44 4.64
C HIS A 199 6.64 -14.60 3.78
N HIS A 200 7.82 -14.45 4.39
CA HIS A 200 9.13 -14.59 3.74
C HIS A 200 9.25 -13.76 2.44
N ILE A 201 8.69 -12.55 2.46
CA ILE A 201 8.84 -11.62 1.34
C ILE A 201 10.19 -10.94 1.51
N ALA A 202 11.12 -11.22 0.59
CA ALA A 202 12.46 -10.66 0.64
C ALA A 202 12.40 -9.13 0.54
N PHE A 203 13.09 -8.45 1.44
CA PHE A 203 13.30 -7.02 1.32
C PHE A 203 14.09 -6.71 0.04
N ASP A 204 13.60 -5.74 -0.73
CA ASP A 204 14.25 -5.23 -1.93
C ASP A 204 14.19 -3.69 -1.90
N PRO A 205 15.34 -2.98 -1.95
CA PRO A 205 15.37 -1.53 -1.87
C PRO A 205 14.73 -0.84 -3.09
N SER A 206 14.53 -1.58 -4.19
CA SER A 206 13.84 -1.11 -5.39
C SER A 206 12.35 -1.44 -5.39
N MET A 207 11.81 -1.96 -4.29
CA MET A 207 10.39 -2.29 -4.13
C MET A 207 9.61 -1.17 -3.45
N ILE A 208 8.47 -0.82 -4.03
CA ILE A 208 7.37 -0.10 -3.38
C ILE A 208 6.37 -1.15 -2.88
N TYR A 209 6.04 -1.12 -1.59
CA TYR A 209 4.99 -1.96 -1.02
C TYR A 209 3.65 -1.23 -1.07
N ALA A 210 2.77 -1.63 -1.99
CA ALA A 210 1.45 -1.03 -2.13
C ALA A 210 0.44 -1.73 -1.22
N VAL A 211 -0.01 -1.04 -0.18
CA VAL A 211 -0.89 -1.59 0.85
C VAL A 211 -2.31 -1.13 0.61
N PHE A 212 -3.18 -2.07 0.25
CA PHE A 212 -4.61 -1.85 0.05
C PHE A 212 -5.39 -2.32 1.25
N THR A 213 -6.22 -1.46 1.83
CA THR A 213 -7.11 -1.83 2.91
C THR A 213 -8.49 -2.24 2.40
N GLY A 214 -9.14 -3.16 3.12
CA GLY A 214 -10.54 -3.49 2.85
C GLY A 214 -11.52 -2.37 3.24
N PRO A 215 -12.81 -2.53 2.90
CA PRO A 215 -13.86 -1.57 3.23
C PRO A 215 -13.94 -1.27 4.73
N GLY A 216 -14.20 0.00 5.08
CA GLY A 216 -14.45 0.48 6.44
C GLY A 216 -13.21 0.63 7.32
N VAL A 217 -12.00 0.42 6.80
CA VAL A 217 -10.76 0.62 7.58
C VAL A 217 -10.45 2.10 7.75
N ASN A 218 -10.39 2.56 9.00
CA ASN A 218 -9.98 3.93 9.34
C ASN A 218 -8.46 4.01 9.51
N LEU A 219 -7.77 4.75 8.64
CA LEU A 219 -6.31 4.90 8.64
C LEU A 219 -5.78 5.97 9.62
N GLY A 220 -6.48 6.22 10.72
CA GLY A 220 -6.10 7.23 11.72
C GLY A 220 -6.76 8.60 11.54
N GLY A 221 -7.82 8.69 10.73
CA GLY A 221 -8.74 9.84 10.69
C GLY A 221 -8.60 10.82 9.52
N GLY A 222 -7.54 10.73 8.71
CA GLY A 222 -7.34 11.64 7.58
C GLY A 222 -8.14 11.28 6.32
N PHE A 223 -8.31 10.00 6.02
CA PHE A 223 -9.17 9.56 4.92
C PHE A 223 -10.66 9.75 5.24
N PRO A 224 -11.50 10.31 4.33
CA PRO A 224 -11.17 10.84 3.00
C PRO A 224 -11.02 12.38 2.96
N SER A 225 -10.97 13.04 4.12
CA SER A 225 -11.05 14.51 4.19
C SER A 225 -9.72 15.21 3.89
N ASP A 226 -8.60 14.59 4.29
CA ASP A 226 -7.26 15.16 4.17
C ASP A 226 -6.50 14.59 2.98
N TYR A 227 -6.76 13.32 2.63
CA TYR A 227 -6.12 12.57 1.55
C TYR A 227 -7.03 11.47 1.02
N CYS A 228 -6.75 11.02 -0.21
CA CYS A 228 -7.32 9.85 -0.85
C CYS A 228 -6.34 8.68 -0.84
N ALA A 229 -5.05 8.93 -1.01
CA ALA A 229 -3.99 7.96 -0.81
C ALA A 229 -2.75 8.72 -0.31
N TYR A 230 -1.70 7.99 0.04
CA TYR A 230 -0.41 8.60 0.30
C TYR A 230 0.74 7.61 0.09
N HIS A 231 1.93 8.14 -0.14
CA HIS A 231 3.16 7.37 -0.11
C HIS A 231 4.09 7.87 0.99
N SER A 232 4.91 6.95 1.50
CA SER A 232 5.88 7.24 2.55
C SER A 232 7.04 6.26 2.57
N LYS A 233 7.99 6.53 3.47
CA LYS A 233 9.13 5.67 3.75
C LYS A 233 9.39 5.53 5.24
N PHE A 234 10.08 4.46 5.62
CA PHE A 234 10.67 4.34 6.95
C PHE A 234 11.91 3.47 6.90
N THR A 235 12.78 3.61 7.92
CA THR A 235 13.93 2.72 8.07
C THR A 235 13.48 1.31 8.44
N TYR A 236 13.78 0.32 7.59
CA TYR A 236 13.40 -1.06 7.84
C TYR A 236 14.12 -1.59 9.12
N PRO A 237 13.39 -2.18 10.09
CA PRO A 237 13.93 -2.49 11.42
C PRO A 237 15.21 -3.31 11.39
N ASN A 238 16.15 -2.96 12.29
CA ASN A 238 17.45 -3.61 12.43
C ASN A 238 18.33 -3.55 11.16
N THR A 239 18.06 -2.61 10.26
CA THR A 239 18.87 -2.34 9.07
C THR A 239 19.02 -0.83 8.85
N ASN A 240 19.88 -0.43 7.92
CA ASN A 240 19.96 0.95 7.42
C ASN A 240 19.19 1.11 6.08
N ASN A 241 18.34 0.14 5.73
CA ASN A 241 17.63 0.16 4.46
C ASN A 241 16.35 0.97 4.58
N THR A 242 16.04 1.74 3.54
CA THR A 242 14.77 2.47 3.44
C THR A 242 13.71 1.60 2.78
N LEU A 243 12.62 1.31 3.49
CA LEU A 243 11.40 0.73 2.93
C LEU A 243 10.49 1.84 2.42
N LYS A 244 9.95 1.66 1.21
CA LYS A 244 9.05 2.60 0.52
C LYS A 244 7.68 1.94 0.38
N TYR A 245 6.61 2.67 0.64
CA TYR A 245 5.27 2.12 0.60
C TYR A 245 4.26 3.16 0.14
N VAL A 246 3.19 2.68 -0.49
CA VAL A 246 2.00 3.47 -0.80
C VAL A 246 0.81 2.87 -0.06
N VAL A 247 -0.10 3.72 0.38
CA VAL A 247 -1.27 3.33 1.18
C VAL A 247 -2.52 3.71 0.41
N MET A 248 -3.31 2.68 0.13
CA MET A 248 -4.50 2.72 -0.70
C MET A 248 -5.70 2.37 0.19
N PRO A 249 -6.38 3.35 0.79
CA PRO A 249 -7.67 3.13 1.44
C PRO A 249 -8.70 2.66 0.41
N TYR A 250 -9.71 1.90 0.85
CA TYR A 250 -10.82 1.49 -0.01
C TYR A 250 -11.64 2.70 -0.50
N LEU A 251 -11.27 3.27 -1.65
CA LEU A 251 -11.79 4.58 -2.11
C LEU A 251 -13.27 4.57 -2.45
N ALA A 252 -13.86 3.39 -2.67
CA ALA A 252 -15.30 3.24 -2.86
C ALA A 252 -16.12 3.57 -1.60
N ASP A 253 -15.50 3.73 -0.42
CA ASP A 253 -16.16 4.28 0.77
C ASP A 253 -16.33 5.82 0.69
N ALA A 254 -15.60 6.50 -0.21
CA ALA A 254 -15.61 7.95 -0.34
C ALA A 254 -15.62 8.44 -1.80
N PRO A 255 -16.53 7.97 -2.67
CA PRO A 255 -16.49 8.27 -4.10
C PRO A 255 -16.69 9.76 -4.40
N SER A 256 -17.40 10.51 -3.56
CA SER A 256 -17.57 11.97 -3.73
C SER A 256 -16.31 12.78 -3.47
N HIS A 257 -15.33 12.19 -2.78
CA HIS A 257 -14.05 12.84 -2.42
C HIS A 257 -12.91 12.35 -3.30
N CYS A 258 -12.89 11.05 -3.58
CA CYS A 258 -11.73 10.36 -4.13
C CYS A 258 -11.96 9.71 -5.50
N SER A 259 -13.08 10.05 -6.17
CA SER A 259 -13.36 9.55 -7.52
C SER A 259 -13.71 10.68 -8.49
N ALA A 260 -13.23 10.51 -9.72
CA ALA A 260 -13.64 11.28 -10.89
C ALA A 260 -14.41 10.42 -11.91
N LEU A 261 -14.71 9.16 -11.58
CA LEU A 261 -15.37 8.24 -12.50
C LEU A 261 -16.76 8.75 -12.89
N SER A 262 -17.05 8.64 -14.18
CA SER A 262 -18.40 8.68 -14.72
C SER A 262 -18.66 7.32 -15.36
N GLY A 263 -19.34 6.44 -14.61
CA GLY A 263 -19.39 5.01 -14.91
C GLY A 263 -18.08 4.29 -14.61
N SER A 264 -18.11 2.95 -14.60
CA SER A 264 -16.95 2.09 -14.36
C SER A 264 -16.53 1.43 -15.68
N PRO A 265 -15.40 1.83 -16.29
CA PRO A 265 -14.91 1.28 -17.57
C PRO A 265 -14.77 -0.24 -17.57
N ASN A 266 -14.47 -0.85 -16.42
CA ASN A 266 -14.21 -2.28 -16.29
C ASN A 266 -15.31 -3.05 -15.53
N ASN A 267 -16.43 -2.40 -15.22
CA ASN A 267 -17.50 -2.92 -14.36
C ASN A 267 -17.00 -3.44 -13.00
N ASP A 268 -15.96 -2.80 -12.47
CA ASP A 268 -15.37 -3.02 -11.14
C ASP A 268 -15.06 -1.65 -10.51
N THR A 269 -16.12 -0.95 -10.09
CA THR A 269 -16.03 0.44 -9.61
C THR A 269 -14.95 0.66 -8.56
N PRO A 270 -14.81 -0.16 -7.49
CA PRO A 270 -13.76 0.07 -6.49
C PRO A 270 -12.35 0.09 -7.11
N ALA A 271 -12.04 -0.93 -7.90
CA ALA A 271 -10.74 -1.02 -8.55
C ALA A 271 -10.53 0.08 -9.60
N ASP A 272 -11.57 0.47 -10.36
CA ASP A 272 -11.48 1.58 -11.31
C ASP A 272 -11.15 2.93 -10.63
N ILE A 273 -11.66 3.15 -9.41
CA ILE A 273 -11.34 4.35 -8.62
C ILE A 273 -9.88 4.31 -8.16
N GLU A 274 -9.45 3.16 -7.63
CA GLU A 274 -8.12 3.02 -7.03
C GLU A 274 -6.98 2.98 -8.03
N VAL A 275 -7.20 2.55 -9.28
CA VAL A 275 -6.16 2.64 -10.31
C VAL A 275 -5.68 4.08 -10.51
N ASN A 276 -6.59 5.07 -10.44
CA ASN A 276 -6.21 6.48 -10.57
C ASN A 276 -5.29 6.95 -9.43
N ALA A 277 -5.65 6.62 -8.19
CA ALA A 277 -4.83 6.98 -7.03
C ALA A 277 -3.53 6.18 -6.99
N LEU A 278 -3.55 4.90 -7.39
CA LEU A 278 -2.36 4.06 -7.44
C LEU A 278 -1.34 4.59 -8.45
N ALA A 279 -1.78 5.03 -9.63
CA ALA A 279 -0.90 5.66 -10.60
C ALA A 279 -0.23 6.89 -9.99
N HIS A 280 -1.02 7.79 -9.40
CA HIS A 280 -0.53 9.00 -8.73
C HIS A 280 0.55 8.68 -7.67
N GLU A 281 0.27 7.77 -6.74
CA GLU A 281 1.23 7.44 -5.68
C GLU A 281 2.48 6.73 -6.19
N LEU A 282 2.37 5.95 -7.27
CA LEU A 282 3.53 5.31 -7.89
C LEU A 282 4.39 6.32 -8.66
N ASP A 283 3.77 7.24 -9.40
CA ASP A 283 4.46 8.29 -10.15
C ASP A 283 5.30 9.18 -9.21
N GLU A 284 4.79 9.51 -8.03
CA GLU A 284 5.54 10.27 -7.02
C GLU A 284 6.61 9.39 -6.35
N ALA A 285 6.25 8.19 -5.89
CA ALA A 285 7.18 7.33 -5.17
C ALA A 285 8.41 6.90 -5.99
N VAL A 286 8.33 6.87 -7.33
CA VAL A 286 9.50 6.56 -8.18
C VAL A 286 10.38 7.77 -8.46
N THR A 287 9.85 8.99 -8.38
CA THR A 287 10.58 10.23 -8.65
C THR A 287 11.14 10.91 -7.39
N ASP A 288 10.53 10.66 -6.23
CA ASP A 288 11.00 11.11 -4.92
C ASP A 288 10.92 10.02 -3.82
N PRO A 289 11.52 8.83 -4.02
CA PRO A 289 11.45 7.71 -3.07
C PRO A 289 11.97 8.00 -1.65
N ASN A 290 12.72 9.08 -1.47
CA ASN A 290 13.41 9.43 -0.23
C ASN A 290 13.07 10.83 0.30
N PHE A 291 12.19 11.57 -0.37
CA PHE A 291 11.83 12.95 -0.01
C PHE A 291 12.97 13.97 -0.16
N ASP A 292 13.83 13.72 -1.13
CA ASP A 292 14.98 14.53 -1.51
C ASP A 292 15.25 14.54 -3.03
N GLY A 293 14.43 13.86 -3.83
CA GLY A 293 14.53 13.69 -5.28
C GLY A 293 13.94 14.86 -6.07
N TRP A 294 12.74 14.68 -6.63
CA TRP A 294 12.09 15.67 -7.49
C TRP A 294 10.79 16.20 -6.88
N TYR A 295 10.75 17.49 -6.60
CA TYR A 295 9.54 18.18 -6.15
C TYR A 295 9.58 19.67 -6.57
N ASP A 296 8.43 20.33 -6.46
CA ASP A 296 8.26 21.74 -6.84
C ASP A 296 9.24 22.65 -6.09
N GLY A 297 9.98 23.47 -6.84
CA GLY A 297 11.04 24.32 -6.28
C GLY A 297 10.54 25.43 -5.34
N ALA A 298 9.25 25.76 -5.36
CA ALA A 298 8.64 26.76 -4.49
C ALA A 298 7.78 26.14 -3.39
N ASN A 299 7.24 24.93 -3.60
CA ASN A 299 6.41 24.22 -2.62
C ASN A 299 6.85 22.74 -2.50
N PRO A 300 7.69 22.39 -1.51
CA PRO A 300 8.17 21.03 -1.32
C PRO A 300 7.11 19.97 -0.98
N ALA A 301 5.83 20.34 -0.88
CA ALA A 301 4.71 19.43 -0.73
C ALA A 301 3.93 19.21 -2.04
N GLN A 302 4.51 19.54 -3.18
CA GLN A 302 3.95 19.30 -4.51
C GLN A 302 4.96 18.53 -5.35
N GLU A 303 4.60 17.31 -5.73
CA GLU A 303 5.40 16.43 -6.59
C GLU A 303 4.80 16.36 -8.01
N ASN A 304 5.26 15.42 -8.84
CA ASN A 304 4.85 15.30 -10.24
C ASN A 304 3.34 15.05 -10.38
N ALA A 305 2.81 14.04 -9.71
CA ALA A 305 1.39 13.69 -9.85
C ALA A 305 0.48 14.73 -9.17
N ASP A 306 0.89 15.29 -8.03
CA ASP A 306 0.28 16.43 -7.35
C ASP A 306 -0.01 17.61 -8.28
N LYS A 307 0.97 18.02 -9.09
CA LYS A 307 0.82 19.16 -10.01
C LYS A 307 -0.24 18.94 -11.08
N CYS A 308 -0.61 17.69 -11.34
CA CYS A 308 -1.57 17.32 -12.36
C CYS A 308 -2.84 16.69 -11.79
N ALA A 309 -2.95 16.67 -10.46
CA ALA A 309 -4.08 16.10 -9.75
C ALA A 309 -5.40 16.68 -10.26
N TRP A 310 -6.39 15.79 -10.39
CA TRP A 310 -7.74 16.05 -10.88
C TRP A 310 -7.85 16.55 -12.33
N THR A 311 -6.77 16.45 -13.10
CA THR A 311 -6.78 16.74 -14.54
C THR A 311 -6.61 15.45 -15.35
N PHE A 312 -7.45 15.24 -16.38
CA PHE A 312 -7.53 13.96 -17.09
C PHE A 312 -7.22 14.06 -18.60
N GLY A 313 -6.91 15.26 -19.11
CA GLY A 313 -6.72 15.49 -20.55
C GLY A 313 -7.93 15.10 -21.40
N GLN A 314 -7.69 14.74 -22.66
CA GLN A 314 -8.75 14.28 -23.56
C GLN A 314 -9.28 12.88 -23.16
N THR A 315 -10.59 12.75 -22.98
CA THR A 315 -11.23 11.48 -22.64
C THR A 315 -11.97 10.87 -23.83
N PHE A 316 -12.41 9.62 -23.69
CA PHE A 316 -13.30 8.94 -24.62
C PHE A 316 -14.38 8.16 -23.85
N VAL A 317 -15.50 7.88 -24.54
CA VAL A 317 -16.60 7.06 -24.00
C VAL A 317 -16.33 5.60 -24.34
N THR A 318 -16.35 4.73 -23.33
CA THR A 318 -16.18 3.28 -23.49
C THR A 318 -17.47 2.63 -24.03
N PRO A 319 -17.42 1.37 -24.52
CA PRO A 319 -18.62 0.70 -25.04
C PRO A 319 -19.77 0.55 -24.04
N ASN A 320 -19.48 0.52 -22.74
CA ASN A 320 -20.50 0.50 -21.68
C ASN A 320 -20.94 1.91 -21.20
N GLY A 321 -20.54 2.97 -21.90
CA GLY A 321 -20.93 4.35 -21.61
C GLY A 321 -20.14 5.05 -20.51
N ALA A 322 -19.12 4.40 -19.95
CA ALA A 322 -18.22 5.03 -18.97
C ALA A 322 -17.20 5.95 -19.65
N ILE A 323 -16.49 6.77 -18.86
CA ILE A 323 -15.42 7.64 -19.34
C ILE A 323 -14.05 7.04 -19.00
N ALA A 324 -13.15 7.03 -19.98
CA ALA A 324 -11.76 6.61 -19.85
C ALA A 324 -10.84 7.56 -20.64
N ASN A 325 -9.54 7.50 -20.39
CA ASN A 325 -8.55 8.30 -21.11
C ASN A 325 -7.27 7.52 -21.48
N MET A 326 -7.21 6.23 -21.15
CA MET A 326 -6.12 5.34 -21.57
C MET A 326 -6.62 3.90 -21.71
N THR A 327 -5.97 3.11 -22.57
CA THR A 327 -6.21 1.67 -22.72
C THR A 327 -4.90 0.93 -22.53
N LEU A 328 -4.80 0.10 -21.49
CA LEU A 328 -3.61 -0.71 -21.20
C LEU A 328 -3.98 -2.19 -21.15
N GLY A 329 -3.24 -3.04 -21.86
CA GLY A 329 -3.51 -4.50 -21.89
C GLY A 329 -4.94 -4.87 -22.29
N GLY A 330 -5.63 -4.02 -23.07
CA GLY A 330 -7.03 -4.22 -23.47
C GLY A 330 -8.09 -3.83 -22.43
N LYS A 331 -7.70 -3.17 -21.32
CA LYS A 331 -8.59 -2.57 -20.33
C LYS A 331 -8.55 -1.06 -20.42
N ASN A 332 -9.66 -0.40 -20.15
CA ASN A 332 -9.80 1.05 -20.24
C ASN A 332 -9.70 1.65 -18.83
N TYR A 333 -9.00 2.76 -18.67
CA TYR A 333 -8.81 3.40 -17.36
C TYR A 333 -9.02 4.91 -17.48
N LEU A 334 -9.40 5.53 -16.37
CA LEU A 334 -9.42 6.98 -16.21
C LEU A 334 -8.36 7.34 -15.17
N VAL A 335 -7.22 7.84 -15.63
CA VAL A 335 -6.06 8.18 -14.78
C VAL A 335 -5.71 9.64 -14.97
N GLN A 336 -5.28 10.32 -13.91
CA GLN A 336 -4.82 11.72 -13.98
C GLN A 336 -3.67 11.86 -14.98
N ARG A 337 -3.46 13.07 -15.52
CA ARG A 337 -2.20 13.42 -16.19
C ARG A 337 -1.06 13.33 -15.17
N ASN A 338 0.16 13.13 -15.64
CA ASN A 338 1.36 13.35 -14.82
C ASN A 338 2.17 14.54 -15.36
N TRP A 339 2.93 15.20 -14.48
CA TRP A 339 3.83 16.29 -14.86
C TRP A 339 5.06 15.69 -15.53
N GLN A 340 5.44 16.19 -16.69
CA GLN A 340 6.69 15.81 -17.34
C GLN A 340 7.76 16.90 -17.09
N ALA A 341 8.97 16.48 -16.75
CA ALA A 341 10.05 17.37 -16.31
C ALA A 341 10.95 17.90 -17.44
N ALA A 342 10.78 17.44 -18.69
CA ALA A 342 11.49 17.95 -19.85
C ALA A 342 10.95 19.32 -20.30
N SER A 343 11.81 20.18 -20.86
CA SER A 343 11.41 21.54 -21.24
C SER A 343 10.61 21.56 -22.55
N PRO A 344 9.45 22.26 -22.62
CA PRO A 344 8.78 22.98 -21.53
C PRO A 344 7.99 22.03 -20.63
N GLN A 345 8.13 22.16 -19.30
CA GLN A 345 7.44 21.29 -18.33
C GLN A 345 5.91 21.46 -18.35
N GLY A 346 5.17 20.39 -18.01
CA GLY A 346 3.71 20.47 -17.89
C GLY A 346 2.99 19.13 -17.76
N CYS A 347 1.68 19.17 -17.55
CA CYS A 347 0.85 17.97 -17.46
C CYS A 347 0.60 17.32 -18.82
N THR A 348 0.86 16.02 -18.92
CA THR A 348 0.62 15.19 -20.11
C THR A 348 0.11 13.79 -19.73
N ARG A 349 -0.36 13.03 -20.71
CA ARG A 349 -0.72 11.59 -20.56
C ARG A 349 0.25 10.64 -21.24
N HIS A 350 1.22 11.18 -21.96
CA HIS A 350 2.24 10.41 -22.64
C HIS A 350 3.54 11.21 -22.77
N PHE A 351 4.63 10.49 -22.96
CA PHE A 351 5.91 11.04 -23.36
C PHE A 351 6.64 10.09 -24.34
N PRO A 352 7.42 10.61 -25.31
CA PRO A 352 7.25 11.95 -25.86
C PRO A 352 5.82 12.17 -26.38
#